data_AF-A0A8G2BFS8-F1
#
_entry.id   AF-A0A8G2BFS8-F1
#
_cell.length_a   1.000
_cell.length_b   1.000
_cell.length_c   1.000
_cell.angle_alpha   90.00
_cell.angle_beta   90.00
_cell.angle_gamma   90.00
#
_symmetry.space_group_name_H-M   'P 1'
#
loop_
_entity.id
_entity.type
_entity.pdbx_description
1 polymer ?
#
loop_
_entity_poly.entity_id
_entity_poly.type
_entity_poly.pdbx_seq_one_letter_code
_entity_poly.pdbx_strand_id
1 'polypeptide(L)'
;MQFPTPPDLVEAVRALGIQIGDWKGHYDRQKAVAAEAEEKLLAEKKAHVATIQEHAGVVDKMGRNQDELSSAFNRLIAQKDQQIESLLERLRQFEAGTRPERKPDLSTPELTTRERESLLKLVIGMAVGGYGLDPVASRSNATSEIASDIQRVGLSLDEDTVRKYLREARALLPRPETE
;
A
#
# COMPACT_ATOMS: atom_id res chain seq x y z
N MET A 1 -44.20 86.94 -22.13
CA MET A 1 -42.93 87.36 -22.79
C MET A 1 -42.71 86.43 -23.97
N GLN A 2 -42.79 86.95 -25.19
CA GLN A 2 -42.39 86.21 -26.40
C GLN A 2 -40.92 86.53 -26.66
N PHE A 3 -40.06 85.52 -26.58
CA PHE A 3 -38.66 85.68 -26.98
C PHE A 3 -38.56 85.44 -28.48
N PRO A 4 -38.04 86.40 -29.26
CA PRO A 4 -37.83 86.20 -30.69
C PRO A 4 -36.81 85.06 -30.88
N THR A 5 -37.24 83.99 -31.55
CA THR A 5 -36.37 82.84 -31.83
C THR A 5 -35.60 83.14 -33.12
N PRO A 6 -34.26 83.01 -33.14
CA PRO A 6 -33.47 83.23 -34.34
C PRO A 6 -33.92 82.31 -35.50
N PRO A 7 -34.04 82.83 -36.73
CA PRO A 7 -34.54 82.07 -37.88
C PRO A 7 -33.65 80.86 -38.22
N ASP A 8 -32.34 81.01 -38.05
CA ASP A 8 -31.33 79.98 -38.33
C ASP A 8 -31.55 78.71 -37.46
N LEU A 9 -32.01 78.90 -36.22
CA LEU A 9 -32.33 77.79 -35.29
C LEU A 9 -33.57 77.01 -35.73
N VAL A 10 -34.58 77.71 -36.24
CA VAL A 10 -35.82 77.09 -36.74
C VAL A 10 -35.53 76.29 -38.02
N GLU A 11 -34.64 76.80 -38.86
CA GLU A 11 -34.23 76.15 -40.10
C GLU A 11 -33.36 74.91 -39.83
N ALA A 12 -32.42 74.99 -38.89
CA ALA A 12 -31.61 73.84 -38.46
C ALA A 12 -32.48 72.71 -37.87
N VAL A 13 -33.49 73.05 -37.06
CA VAL A 13 -34.45 72.09 -36.50
C VAL A 13 -35.29 71.42 -37.58
N ARG A 14 -35.78 72.19 -38.56
CA ARG A 14 -36.52 71.63 -39.70
C ARG A 14 -35.64 70.72 -40.56
N ALA A 15 -34.41 71.14 -40.84
CA ALA A 15 -33.46 70.42 -41.69
C ALA A 15 -33.04 69.09 -41.06
N LEU A 16 -32.92 69.03 -39.73
CA LEU A 16 -32.64 67.79 -39.00
C LEU A 16 -33.80 66.79 -39.05
N GLY A 17 -35.03 67.21 -39.38
CA GLY A 17 -36.21 66.34 -39.41
C GLY A 17 -36.60 65.75 -38.04
N ILE A 18 -35.87 66.13 -36.98
CA ILE A 18 -36.13 65.69 -35.61
C ILE A 18 -37.19 66.63 -35.04
N GLN A 19 -38.40 66.09 -34.87
CA GLN A 19 -39.46 66.76 -34.15
C GLN A 19 -38.93 67.08 -32.73
N ILE A 20 -38.77 68.36 -32.38
CA ILE A 20 -38.40 68.83 -31.01
C ILE A 20 -39.32 68.20 -29.93
N GLY A 21 -40.48 67.67 -30.34
CA GLY A 21 -41.58 67.25 -29.47
C GLY A 21 -41.48 65.88 -28.79
N ASP A 22 -40.61 64.95 -29.18
CA ASP A 22 -40.61 63.59 -28.56
C ASP A 22 -39.37 63.27 -27.70
N TRP A 23 -38.82 64.28 -27.03
CA TRP A 23 -37.77 64.06 -26.02
C TRP A 23 -38.26 63.12 -24.91
N LYS A 24 -39.56 63.15 -24.60
CA LYS A 24 -40.18 62.27 -23.62
C LYS A 24 -40.18 60.81 -24.09
N GLY A 25 -40.57 60.52 -25.33
CA GLY A 25 -40.52 59.16 -25.86
C GLY A 25 -39.09 58.62 -25.99
N HIS A 26 -38.12 59.46 -26.36
CA HIS A 26 -36.70 59.08 -26.32
C HIS A 26 -36.22 58.80 -24.89
N TYR A 27 -36.56 59.65 -23.93
CA TYR A 27 -36.23 59.45 -22.52
C TYR A 27 -36.88 58.18 -21.96
N ASP A 28 -38.17 57.96 -22.21
CA ASP A 28 -38.90 56.79 -21.75
C ASP A 28 -38.33 55.50 -22.36
N ARG A 29 -37.94 55.52 -23.65
CA ARG A 29 -37.21 54.41 -24.29
C ARG A 29 -35.86 54.16 -23.63
N GLN A 30 -35.06 55.21 -23.40
CA GLN A 30 -33.76 55.06 -22.73
C GLN A 30 -33.92 54.55 -21.30
N LYS A 31 -34.92 55.03 -20.56
CA LYS A 31 -35.25 54.58 -19.21
C LYS A 31 -35.66 53.10 -19.20
N ALA A 32 -36.46 52.67 -20.16
CA ALA A 32 -36.84 51.26 -20.31
C ALA A 32 -35.62 50.38 -20.62
N VAL A 33 -34.75 50.80 -21.55
CA VAL A 33 -33.50 50.08 -21.87
C VAL A 33 -32.57 50.03 -20.65
N ALA A 34 -32.44 51.13 -19.90
CA ALA A 34 -31.63 51.17 -18.69
C ALA A 34 -32.18 50.22 -17.61
N ALA A 35 -33.50 50.20 -17.41
CA ALA A 35 -34.14 49.29 -16.46
C ALA A 35 -33.94 47.81 -16.85
N GLU A 36 -34.09 47.48 -18.14
CA GLU A 36 -33.84 46.12 -18.65
C GLU A 36 -32.37 45.72 -18.49
N ALA A 37 -31.43 46.64 -18.75
CA ALA A 37 -30.01 46.39 -18.58
C ALA A 37 -29.63 46.18 -17.11
N GLU A 38 -30.21 46.96 -16.19
CA GLU A 38 -30.02 46.78 -14.75
C GLU A 38 -30.56 45.44 -14.26
N GLU A 39 -31.73 45.02 -14.75
CA GLU A 39 -32.31 43.73 -14.40
C GLU A 39 -31.43 42.56 -14.89
N LYS A 40 -30.96 42.62 -16.15
CA LYS A 40 -30.02 41.62 -16.70
C LYS A 40 -28.72 41.56 -15.90
N LEU A 41 -28.14 42.72 -15.59
CA LEU A 41 -26.89 42.81 -14.83
C LEU A 41 -27.06 42.28 -13.39
N LEU A 42 -28.21 42.51 -12.76
CA LEU A 42 -28.54 41.93 -11.46
C LEU A 42 -28.70 40.41 -11.54
N ALA A 43 -29.38 39.90 -12.58
CA ALA A 43 -29.53 38.47 -12.80
C ALA A 43 -28.17 37.78 -13.03
N GLU A 44 -27.31 38.36 -13.86
CA GLU A 44 -25.95 37.87 -14.12
C GLU A 44 -25.09 37.89 -12.86
N LYS A 45 -25.11 38.99 -12.09
CA LYS A 45 -24.40 39.07 -10.80
C LYS A 45 -24.87 38.00 -9.83
N LYS A 46 -26.18 37.79 -9.72
CA LYS A 46 -26.74 36.76 -8.85
C LYS A 46 -26.31 35.37 -9.28
N ALA A 47 -26.34 35.07 -10.58
CA ALA A 47 -25.84 33.82 -11.13
C ALA A 47 -24.35 33.63 -10.83
N HIS A 48 -23.54 34.66 -11.02
CA HIS A 48 -22.11 34.60 -10.75
C HIS A 48 -21.81 34.36 -9.25
N VAL A 49 -22.51 35.06 -8.35
CA VAL A 49 -22.38 34.83 -6.90
C VAL A 49 -22.77 33.40 -6.53
N ALA A 50 -23.82 32.85 -7.12
CA ALA A 50 -24.20 31.46 -6.90
C ALA A 50 -23.09 30.48 -7.34
N THR A 51 -22.49 30.70 -8.51
CA THR A 51 -21.35 29.87 -8.96
C THR A 51 -20.13 29.98 -8.04
N ILE A 52 -19.82 31.17 -7.51
CA ILE A 52 -18.73 31.36 -6.54
C ILE A 52 -19.03 30.60 -5.25
N GLN A 53 -20.28 30.62 -4.77
CA GLN A 53 -20.68 29.91 -3.56
C GLN A 53 -20.58 28.39 -3.75
N GLU A 54 -20.95 27.87 -4.91
CA GLU A 54 -20.77 26.46 -5.25
C GLU A 54 -19.28 26.06 -5.25
N HIS A 55 -18.44 26.86 -5.92
CA HIS A 55 -16.99 26.64 -5.93
C HIS A 55 -16.38 26.73 -4.53
N ALA A 56 -16.81 27.69 -3.71
CA ALA A 56 -16.37 27.81 -2.33
C ALA A 56 -16.70 26.55 -1.52
N GLY A 57 -17.89 25.96 -1.74
CA GLY A 57 -18.26 24.68 -1.13
C GLY A 57 -17.39 23.51 -1.57
N VAL A 58 -16.94 23.49 -2.83
CA VAL A 58 -16.00 22.46 -3.32
C VAL A 58 -14.61 22.63 -2.68
N VAL A 59 -14.12 23.87 -2.60
CA VAL A 59 -12.82 24.17 -1.98
C VAL A 59 -12.82 23.80 -0.49
N ASP A 60 -13.89 24.09 0.24
CA ASP A 60 -14.05 23.72 1.64
C ASP A 60 -14.02 22.19 1.84
N LYS A 61 -14.73 21.42 0.99
CA LYS A 61 -14.67 19.96 0.99
C LYS A 61 -13.25 19.44 0.70
N MET A 62 -12.57 20.03 -0.27
CA MET A 62 -11.20 19.67 -0.61
C MET A 62 -10.23 19.95 0.54
N GLY A 63 -10.39 21.09 1.23
CA GLY A 63 -9.63 21.44 2.42
C GLY A 63 -9.78 20.41 3.54
N ARG A 64 -11.02 20.02 3.87
CA ARG A 64 -11.27 18.98 4.88
C ARG A 64 -10.64 17.64 4.53
N ASN A 65 -10.75 17.21 3.27
CA ASN A 65 -10.11 15.98 2.81
C ASN A 65 -8.58 16.04 2.94
N GLN A 66 -7.98 17.19 2.64
CA GLN A 66 -6.54 17.41 2.77
C GLN A 66 -6.10 17.38 4.24
N ASP A 67 -6.88 17.98 5.14
CA ASP A 67 -6.60 17.98 6.58
C ASP A 67 -6.69 16.56 7.17
N GLU A 68 -7.70 15.79 6.77
CA GLU A 68 -7.86 14.39 7.15
C GLU A 68 -6.69 13.54 6.67
N LEU A 69 -6.28 13.70 5.40
CA LEU A 69 -5.17 12.98 4.81
C LEU A 69 -3.85 13.34 5.52
N SER A 70 -3.62 14.63 5.77
CA SER A 70 -2.43 15.12 6.48
C SER A 70 -2.36 14.57 7.90
N SER A 71 -3.51 14.54 8.60
CA SER A 71 -3.62 13.96 9.94
C SER A 71 -3.40 12.43 9.95
N ALA A 72 -3.82 11.73 8.89
CA ALA A 72 -3.53 10.31 8.72
C ALA A 72 -2.04 10.05 8.48
N PHE A 73 -1.38 10.84 7.61
CA PHE A 73 0.05 10.73 7.38
C PHE A 73 0.87 11.01 8.63
N ASN A 74 0.52 12.05 9.39
CA ASN A 74 1.22 12.38 10.64
C ASN A 74 1.13 11.24 11.67
N ARG A 75 -0.04 10.57 11.76
CA ARG A 75 -0.19 9.37 12.59
C ARG A 75 0.70 8.22 12.13
N LEU A 76 0.78 8.01 10.82
CA LEU A 76 1.63 6.95 10.25
C LEU A 76 3.12 7.22 10.51
N ILE A 77 3.56 8.47 10.35
CA ILE A 77 4.94 8.88 10.65
C ILE A 77 5.24 8.62 12.13
N ALA A 78 4.37 9.06 13.04
CA ALA A 78 4.56 8.82 14.47
C ALA A 78 4.63 7.32 14.82
N GLN A 79 3.81 6.47 14.18
CA GLN A 79 3.89 5.02 14.34
C GLN A 79 5.21 4.46 13.82
N LYS A 80 5.70 4.95 12.69
CA LYS A 80 6.98 4.53 12.11
C LYS A 80 8.15 4.94 12.98
N ASP A 81 8.13 6.14 13.54
CA ASP A 81 9.16 6.61 14.45
C ASP A 81 9.21 5.75 15.72
N GLN A 82 8.05 5.40 16.29
CA GLN A 82 7.98 4.45 17.42
C GLN A 82 8.52 3.06 17.04
N GLN A 83 8.22 2.56 15.84
CA GLN A 83 8.77 1.29 15.37
C GLN A 83 10.28 1.35 15.22
N ILE A 84 10.81 2.43 14.61
CA ILE A 84 12.24 2.65 14.44
C ILE A 84 12.94 2.69 15.80
N GLU A 85 12.40 3.44 16.75
CA GLU A 85 12.94 3.53 18.10
C GLU A 85 12.95 2.15 18.79
N SER A 86 11.86 1.39 18.70
CA SER A 86 11.81 0.03 19.25
C SER A 86 12.81 -0.93 18.61
N LEU A 87 13.06 -0.80 17.30
CA LEU A 87 14.02 -1.62 16.58
C LEU A 87 15.46 -1.23 16.90
N LEU A 88 15.74 0.07 17.01
CA LEU A 88 17.04 0.58 17.44
C LEU A 88 17.34 0.14 18.86
N GLU A 89 16.35 0.17 19.77
CA GLU A 89 16.52 -0.31 21.13
C GLU A 89 16.79 -1.83 21.16
N ARG A 90 16.06 -2.60 20.35
CA ARG A 90 16.29 -4.04 20.22
C ARG A 90 17.67 -4.35 19.62
N LEU A 91 18.13 -3.55 18.66
CA LEU A 91 19.48 -3.65 18.10
C LEU A 91 20.53 -3.33 19.16
N ARG A 92 20.35 -2.25 19.94
CA ARG A 92 21.24 -1.92 21.07
C ARG A 92 21.32 -3.04 22.09
N GLN A 93 20.21 -3.70 22.41
CA GLN A 93 20.21 -4.87 23.32
C GLN A 93 21.01 -6.04 22.75
N PHE A 94 20.93 -6.28 21.44
CA PHE A 94 21.75 -7.30 20.77
C PHE A 94 23.23 -6.90 20.70
N GLU A 95 23.55 -5.65 20.40
CA GLU A 95 24.91 -5.12 20.29
C GLU A 95 25.62 -5.02 21.65
N ALA A 96 24.89 -4.65 22.71
CA ALA A 96 25.41 -4.55 24.08
C ALA A 96 25.68 -5.92 24.74
N GLY A 97 25.56 -7.02 23.98
CA GLY A 97 25.75 -8.38 24.50
C GLY A 97 24.69 -8.78 25.52
N THR A 98 23.67 -7.95 25.76
CA THR A 98 22.54 -8.23 26.65
C THR A 98 21.50 -9.06 25.90
N ARG A 99 21.95 -10.18 25.33
CA ARG A 99 21.04 -11.30 25.12
C ARG A 99 20.58 -11.67 26.53
N PRO A 100 19.29 -11.58 26.92
CA PRO A 100 18.86 -12.33 28.09
C PRO A 100 19.36 -13.74 27.83
N GLU A 101 20.15 -14.29 28.74
CA GLU A 101 20.76 -15.61 28.59
C GLU A 101 19.68 -16.68 28.47
N ARG A 102 19.00 -16.76 27.33
CA ARG A 102 18.79 -18.05 26.73
C ARG A 102 20.16 -18.38 26.18
N LYS A 103 20.99 -18.97 27.05
CA LYS A 103 22.06 -19.86 26.59
C LYS A 103 21.44 -20.59 25.40
N PRO A 104 21.92 -20.40 24.17
CA PRO A 104 21.70 -21.44 23.20
C PRO A 104 22.37 -22.63 23.87
N ASP A 105 21.56 -23.55 24.38
CA ASP A 105 22.02 -24.85 24.79
C ASP A 105 22.50 -25.51 23.49
N LEU A 106 23.70 -25.10 23.09
CA LEU A 106 24.57 -25.72 22.11
C LEU A 106 25.52 -26.66 22.85
N SER A 107 25.20 -27.04 24.11
CA SER A 107 25.23 -28.48 24.34
C SER A 107 24.14 -29.00 23.41
N THR A 108 24.53 -29.47 22.23
CA THR A 108 23.74 -30.50 21.57
C THR A 108 23.35 -31.45 22.70
N PRO A 109 22.06 -31.59 23.07
CA PRO A 109 21.69 -32.63 23.99
C PRO A 109 22.29 -33.88 23.36
N GLU A 110 23.28 -34.49 24.01
CA GLU A 110 23.76 -35.79 23.57
C GLU A 110 22.48 -36.62 23.52
N LEU A 111 22.02 -36.90 22.29
CA LEU A 111 20.73 -37.57 22.09
C LEU A 111 20.74 -38.73 23.05
N THR A 112 19.76 -38.78 23.94
CA THR A 112 19.70 -39.88 24.90
C THR A 112 19.76 -41.16 24.08
N THR A 113 20.43 -42.20 24.58
CA THR A 113 20.63 -43.44 23.82
C THR A 113 19.33 -43.95 23.19
N ARG A 114 18.22 -43.75 23.89
CA ARG A 114 16.85 -44.02 23.42
C ARG A 114 16.37 -43.13 22.26
N GLU A 115 16.60 -41.82 22.29
CA GLU A 115 16.24 -40.92 21.17
C GLU A 115 17.06 -41.23 19.92
N ARG A 116 18.36 -41.50 20.10
CA ARG A 116 19.25 -41.88 19.02
C ARG A 116 18.84 -43.19 18.37
N GLU A 117 18.52 -44.21 19.16
CA GLU A 117 17.98 -45.48 18.65
C GLU A 117 16.65 -45.30 17.94
N SER A 118 15.76 -44.43 18.46
CA SER A 118 14.47 -44.14 17.83
C SER A 118 14.65 -43.48 16.47
N LEU A 119 15.58 -42.54 16.35
CA LEU A 119 15.94 -41.90 15.09
C LEU A 119 16.54 -42.91 14.10
N LEU A 120 17.45 -43.78 14.55
CA LEU A 120 18.04 -44.83 13.70
C LEU A 120 16.98 -45.81 13.19
N LYS A 121 16.02 -46.22 14.02
CA LYS A 121 14.89 -47.07 13.61
C LYS A 121 14.01 -46.40 12.55
N LEU A 122 13.77 -45.10 12.69
CA LEU A 122 13.02 -44.32 11.70
C LEU A 122 13.77 -44.27 10.36
N VAL A 123 15.07 -43.96 10.41
CA VAL A 123 15.93 -43.87 9.21
C VAL A 123 16.00 -45.20 8.47
N ILE A 124 16.21 -46.32 9.17
CA ILE A 124 16.28 -47.64 8.52
C ILE A 124 14.92 -48.07 7.96
N GLY A 125 13.81 -47.77 8.64
CA GLY A 125 12.47 -48.04 8.13
C GLY A 125 12.18 -47.31 6.82
N MET A 126 12.56 -46.04 6.73
CA MET A 126 12.43 -45.25 5.50
C MET A 126 13.38 -45.75 4.40
N ALA A 127 14.59 -46.17 4.74
CA ALA A 127 15.55 -46.70 3.76
C ALA A 127 15.06 -48.04 3.15
N VAL A 128 14.54 -48.95 3.98
CA VAL A 128 13.99 -50.24 3.52
C VAL A 128 12.74 -50.02 2.68
N GLY A 129 11.79 -49.20 3.15
CA GLY A 129 10.51 -48.99 2.47
C GLY A 129 10.58 -48.06 1.25
N GLY A 130 11.39 -47.00 1.32
CA GLY A 130 11.46 -45.96 0.28
C GLY A 130 12.54 -46.20 -0.77
N TYR A 131 13.68 -46.77 -0.38
CA TYR A 131 14.85 -46.96 -1.24
C TYR A 131 15.17 -48.44 -1.51
N GLY A 132 14.31 -49.36 -1.08
CA GLY A 132 14.49 -50.80 -1.30
C GLY A 132 15.75 -51.37 -0.67
N LEU A 133 16.25 -50.77 0.42
CA LEU A 133 17.43 -51.27 1.13
C LEU A 133 17.17 -52.69 1.66
N ASP A 134 17.90 -53.69 1.16
CA ASP A 134 17.94 -55.03 1.76
C ASP A 134 18.87 -55.03 2.99
N PRO A 135 18.34 -55.25 4.21
CA PRO A 135 19.14 -55.29 5.42
C PRO A 135 20.01 -56.54 5.54
N VAL A 136 19.88 -57.54 4.67
CA VAL A 136 20.74 -58.74 4.67
C VAL A 136 21.91 -58.57 3.71
N ALA A 137 21.68 -57.89 2.57
CA ALA A 137 22.68 -57.67 1.54
C ALA A 137 23.97 -56.99 2.04
N SER A 138 25.09 -57.38 1.43
CA SER A 138 26.43 -56.81 1.70
C SER A 138 26.66 -55.48 0.96
N ARG A 139 25.96 -55.28 -0.16
CA ARG A 139 26.05 -54.07 -1.00
C ARG A 139 24.64 -53.61 -1.36
N SER A 140 24.40 -52.30 -1.29
CA SER A 140 23.15 -51.67 -1.71
C SER A 140 23.43 -50.33 -2.36
N ASN A 141 22.73 -50.05 -3.47
CA ASN A 141 22.76 -48.76 -4.15
C ASN A 141 21.94 -47.70 -3.41
N ALA A 142 21.12 -48.07 -2.43
CA ALA A 142 20.29 -47.15 -1.66
C ALA A 142 21.12 -46.04 -0.98
N THR A 143 22.38 -46.31 -0.63
CA THR A 143 23.25 -45.32 0.03
C THR A 143 23.53 -44.11 -0.88
N SER A 144 23.84 -44.34 -2.16
CA SER A 144 24.15 -43.27 -3.11
C SER A 144 22.88 -42.53 -3.55
N GLU A 145 21.75 -43.24 -3.66
CA GLU A 145 20.44 -42.65 -3.94
C GLU A 145 20.00 -41.71 -2.82
N ILE A 146 20.09 -42.15 -1.56
CA ILE A 146 19.77 -41.34 -0.38
C ILE A 146 20.66 -40.08 -0.33
N ALA A 147 21.97 -40.22 -0.53
CA ALA A 147 22.89 -39.08 -0.53
C ALA A 147 22.53 -38.05 -1.62
N SER A 148 22.19 -38.54 -2.82
CA SER A 148 21.78 -37.70 -3.96
C SER A 148 20.46 -36.97 -3.71
N ASP A 149 19.49 -37.63 -3.06
CA ASP A 149 18.19 -37.03 -2.74
C ASP A 149 18.29 -35.98 -1.63
N ILE A 150 19.13 -36.22 -0.62
CA ILE A 150 19.45 -35.22 0.42
C ILE A 150 20.09 -33.98 -0.22
N GLN A 151 21.01 -34.18 -1.18
CA GLN A 151 21.64 -33.10 -1.94
C GLN A 151 20.63 -32.28 -2.75
N ARG A 152 19.61 -32.93 -3.34
CA ARG A 152 18.54 -32.25 -4.10
C ARG A 152 17.71 -31.31 -3.22
N VAL A 153 17.60 -31.58 -1.92
CA VAL A 153 16.90 -30.73 -0.94
C VAL A 153 17.80 -29.62 -0.39
N GLY A 154 19.05 -29.51 -0.85
CA GLY A 154 20.00 -28.48 -0.45
C GLY A 154 20.79 -28.81 0.82
N LEU A 155 20.78 -30.07 1.26
CA LEU A 155 21.58 -30.57 2.38
C LEU A 155 22.74 -31.40 1.82
N SER A 156 23.96 -31.24 2.34
CA SER A 156 25.10 -32.08 1.94
C SER A 156 25.38 -33.14 3.00
N LEU A 157 25.31 -34.41 2.60
CA LEU A 157 25.71 -35.53 3.44
C LEU A 157 26.52 -36.51 2.59
N ASP A 158 27.70 -36.87 3.07
CA ASP A 158 28.60 -37.76 2.35
C ASP A 158 28.08 -39.22 2.35
N GLU A 159 28.34 -39.96 1.27
CA GLU A 159 27.87 -41.33 1.11
C GLU A 159 28.40 -42.24 2.23
N ASP A 160 29.63 -42.05 2.69
CA ASP A 160 30.20 -42.84 3.78
C ASP A 160 29.50 -42.53 5.11
N THR A 161 29.01 -41.30 5.28
CA THR A 161 28.23 -40.90 6.46
C THR A 161 26.87 -41.60 6.47
N VAL A 162 26.17 -41.63 5.33
CA VAL A 162 24.91 -42.36 5.18
C VAL A 162 25.14 -43.85 5.44
N ARG A 163 26.18 -44.45 4.84
CA ARG A 163 26.54 -45.86 5.01
C ARG A 163 26.79 -46.21 6.46
N LYS A 164 27.49 -45.33 7.20
CA LYS A 164 27.79 -45.50 8.62
C LYS A 164 26.50 -45.57 9.44
N TYR A 165 25.58 -44.62 9.28
CA TYR A 165 24.34 -44.60 10.03
C TYR A 165 23.39 -45.75 9.67
N LEU A 166 23.33 -46.16 8.39
CA LEU A 166 22.54 -47.33 7.99
C LEU A 166 23.08 -48.63 8.58
N ARG A 167 24.41 -48.81 8.64
CA ARG A 167 25.02 -49.98 9.31
C ARG A 167 24.70 -50.02 10.79
N GLU A 168 24.72 -48.88 11.44
CA GLU A 168 24.38 -48.76 12.85
C GLU A 168 22.90 -49.04 13.10
N ALA A 169 22.02 -48.51 12.25
CA ALA A 169 20.59 -48.76 12.35
C ALA A 169 20.21 -50.22 12.03
N ARG A 170 20.95 -50.89 11.14
CA ARG A 170 20.79 -52.34 10.84
C ARG A 170 20.94 -53.21 12.10
N ALA A 171 21.79 -52.81 13.05
CA ALA A 171 21.97 -53.54 14.30
C ALA A 171 20.72 -53.52 15.21
N LEU A 172 19.80 -52.58 14.98
CA LEU A 172 18.56 -52.40 15.76
C LEU A 172 17.36 -53.11 15.13
N LEU A 173 17.50 -53.70 13.94
CA LEU A 173 16.44 -54.48 13.33
C LEU A 173 16.31 -55.83 14.03
N PRO A 174 15.07 -56.35 14.21
CA PRO A 174 14.89 -57.71 14.68
C PRO A 174 15.58 -58.65 13.69
N ARG A 175 16.44 -59.54 14.21
CA ARG A 175 16.98 -60.62 13.38
C ARG A 175 15.79 -61.47 12.96
N PRO A 176 15.65 -61.83 11.68
CA PRO A 176 14.65 -62.82 11.30
C PRO A 176 14.93 -64.07 12.12
N GLU A 177 13.96 -64.50 12.91
CA GLU A 177 14.00 -65.81 13.55
C GLU A 177 14.13 -66.82 12.42
N THR A 178 15.33 -67.39 12.27
CA THR A 178 15.57 -68.52 11.39
C THR A 178 14.74 -69.70 11.91
N GLU A 179 13.58 -69.93 11.28
CA GLU A 179 13.06 -71.28 11.08
C GLU A 179 13.85 -72.00 9.97
#